data_AF-A0A1I3YIZ7-F1
#
_entry.id   AF-A0A1I3YIZ7-F1
#
_cell.length_a   1.000
_cell.length_b   1.000
_cell.length_c   1.000
_cell.angle_alpha   90.00
_cell.angle_beta   90.00
_cell.angle_gamma   90.00
#
_symmetry.space_group_name_H-M   'P 1'
#
loop_
_entity.id
_entity.type
_entity.pdbx_description
1 polymer ?
#
loop_
_entity_poly.entity_id
_entity_poly.type
_entity_poly.pdbx_seq_one_letter_code
_entity_poly.pdbx_strand_id
1 'polypeptide(L)'
;MKTSRYLTISSALVLLVASLSMNTWATEAGYGAQNNVSTHNHFALAEQYENLAKEMQAKATEQMEILEHKPRSSFFGKNGQHIKSHIAYKISTFEQAAQDNLEKAAYHKAVAAAQTSPELTDRPAEINKQLNKAKYKANQHSGL
;
A
#
# COMPACT_ATOMS: atom_id res chain seq x y z
N MET A 1 -2.62 10.97 -50.88
CA MET A 1 -3.35 11.57 -49.72
C MET A 1 -4.00 10.43 -48.95
N LYS A 2 -3.92 10.25 -47.64
CA LYS A 2 -3.23 10.89 -46.52
C LYS A 2 -3.33 9.83 -45.40
N THR A 3 -2.20 9.38 -44.85
CA THR A 3 -2.15 8.31 -43.85
C THR A 3 -2.67 8.83 -42.51
N SER A 4 -3.87 8.40 -42.11
CA SER A 4 -4.37 8.62 -40.76
C SER A 4 -3.84 7.51 -39.86
N ARG A 5 -2.97 7.92 -38.94
CA ARG A 5 -2.26 7.08 -37.98
C ARG A 5 -3.24 6.68 -36.89
N TYR A 6 -3.41 5.38 -36.69
CA TYR A 6 -4.17 4.80 -35.59
C TYR A 6 -3.48 5.15 -34.27
N LEU A 7 -4.02 6.17 -33.58
CA LEU A 7 -3.74 6.41 -32.16
C LEU A 7 -4.48 5.36 -31.33
N THR A 8 -4.01 4.12 -31.43
CA THR A 8 -4.39 3.04 -30.52
C THR A 8 -3.26 2.86 -29.51
N ILE A 9 -3.12 3.85 -28.64
CA ILE A 9 -2.27 3.82 -27.43
C ILE A 9 -3.24 4.31 -26.35
N SER A 10 -3.67 3.55 -25.35
CA SER A 10 -2.94 2.67 -24.46
C SER A 10 -3.87 1.57 -23.94
N SER A 11 -3.99 0.46 -24.66
CA SER A 11 -4.67 -0.73 -24.12
C SER A 11 -3.70 -1.42 -23.16
N ALA A 12 -4.19 -1.66 -21.95
CA ALA A 12 -3.49 -2.22 -20.81
C ALA A 12 -2.62 -3.44 -21.13
N LEU A 13 -1.36 -3.39 -20.70
CA LEU A 13 -0.60 -4.58 -20.36
C LEU A 13 0.41 -4.24 -19.26
N VAL A 14 -0.11 -4.02 -18.04
CA VAL A 14 0.73 -4.18 -16.86
C VAL A 14 0.93 -5.69 -16.73
N LEU A 15 2.10 -6.16 -17.17
CA LEU A 15 2.52 -7.55 -17.04
C LEU A 15 2.51 -7.92 -15.55
N LEU A 16 1.63 -8.85 -15.19
CA LEU A 16 1.61 -9.57 -13.94
C LEU A 16 2.98 -10.24 -13.73
N VAL A 17 3.81 -9.73 -12.84
CA VAL A 17 5.06 -10.39 -12.45
C VAL A 17 4.72 -11.56 -11.52
N ALA A 18 4.37 -12.70 -12.12
CA ALA A 18 4.41 -13.98 -11.45
C ALA A 18 5.83 -14.55 -11.56
N SER A 19 6.69 -14.17 -10.63
CA SER A 19 7.92 -14.93 -10.34
C SER A 19 7.94 -15.33 -8.88
N LEU A 20 7.16 -16.38 -8.57
CA LEU A 20 7.38 -17.23 -7.41
C LEU A 20 8.59 -18.13 -7.72
N SER A 21 9.81 -17.66 -7.46
CA SER A 21 10.95 -18.57 -7.35
C SER A 21 11.04 -19.04 -5.91
N MET A 22 10.57 -20.26 -5.67
CA MET A 22 10.84 -21.01 -4.45
C MET A 22 12.36 -21.25 -4.34
N ASN A 23 13.01 -20.63 -3.36
CA ASN A 23 14.30 -21.07 -2.84
C ASN A 23 14.09 -21.66 -1.44
N THR A 24 13.76 -22.94 -1.43
CA THR A 24 13.79 -23.83 -0.25
C THR A 24 15.22 -24.26 0.01
N TRP A 25 15.99 -23.49 0.79
CA TRP A 25 17.24 -23.95 1.41
C TRP A 25 17.73 -22.96 2.47
N ALA A 26 17.13 -23.03 3.65
CA ALA A 26 17.79 -22.73 4.92
C ALA A 26 16.83 -23.12 6.04
N THR A 27 16.96 -24.37 6.46
CA THR A 27 16.58 -24.78 7.81
C THR A 27 17.29 -23.86 8.81
N GLU A 28 16.64 -23.59 9.94
CA GLU A 28 17.25 -23.21 11.23
C GLU A 28 18.14 -21.96 11.31
N ALA A 29 17.59 -20.79 10.98
CA ALA A 29 18.08 -19.53 11.52
C ALA A 29 16.93 -18.59 11.91
N GLY A 30 16.43 -18.79 13.13
CA GLY A 30 15.76 -17.77 13.94
C GLY A 30 14.44 -17.23 13.41
N TYR A 31 13.37 -17.49 14.15
CA TYR A 31 12.07 -16.80 14.06
C TYR A 31 12.17 -15.24 14.11
N GLY A 32 13.35 -14.65 14.30
CA GLY A 32 13.60 -13.20 14.20
C GLY A 32 13.96 -12.67 12.80
N ALA A 33 14.43 -13.50 11.86
CA ALA A 33 14.83 -13.02 10.52
C ALA A 33 13.64 -12.88 9.55
N GLN A 34 12.64 -13.76 9.65
CA GLN A 34 11.46 -13.75 8.78
C GLN A 34 10.51 -12.57 9.07
N ASN A 35 10.44 -12.13 10.32
CA ASN A 35 9.64 -10.98 10.73
C ASN A 35 10.20 -9.67 10.16
N ASN A 36 11.53 -9.55 10.08
CA ASN A 36 12.21 -8.34 9.59
C ASN A 36 12.02 -8.18 8.07
N VAL A 37 12.11 -9.27 7.30
CA VAL A 37 11.82 -9.26 5.84
C VAL A 37 10.37 -8.91 5.56
N SER A 38 9.43 -9.41 6.37
CA SER A 38 7.98 -9.12 6.21
C SER A 38 7.63 -7.68 6.59
N THR A 39 8.23 -7.17 7.67
CA THR A 39 8.05 -5.78 8.12
C THR A 39 8.63 -4.78 7.10
N HIS A 40 9.84 -5.06 6.58
CA HIS A 40 10.48 -4.21 5.58
C HIS A 40 9.65 -4.13 4.29
N ASN A 41 8.97 -5.22 3.93
CA ASN A 41 8.05 -5.23 2.78
C ASN A 41 6.84 -4.29 3.00
N HIS A 42 6.23 -4.28 4.18
CA HIS A 42 5.12 -3.38 4.46
C HIS A 42 5.53 -1.91 4.55
N PHE A 43 6.71 -1.58 5.06
CA PHE A 43 7.23 -0.21 4.98
C PHE A 43 7.46 0.25 3.54
N ALA A 44 8.06 -0.59 2.70
CA ALA A 44 8.27 -0.28 1.29
C ALA A 44 6.95 -0.10 0.53
N LEU A 45 5.95 -0.96 0.78
CA LEU A 45 4.62 -0.81 0.21
C LEU A 45 3.94 0.48 0.65
N ALA A 46 4.07 0.85 1.93
CA ALA A 46 3.53 2.12 2.41
C ALA A 46 4.16 3.31 1.68
N GLU A 47 5.49 3.34 1.54
CA GLU A 47 6.20 4.40 0.82
C GLU A 47 5.78 4.48 -0.65
N GLN A 48 5.60 3.34 -1.32
CA GLN A 48 5.10 3.31 -2.70
C GLN A 48 3.72 3.96 -2.81
N TYR A 49 2.79 3.63 -1.91
CA TYR A 49 1.47 4.25 -1.90
C TYR A 49 1.51 5.73 -1.54
N GLU A 50 2.40 6.17 -0.65
CA GLU A 50 2.61 7.61 -0.38
C GLU A 50 3.12 8.35 -1.61
N ASN A 51 4.04 7.76 -2.36
CA ASN A 51 4.56 8.35 -3.59
C ASN A 51 3.47 8.41 -4.68
N LEU A 52 2.65 7.37 -4.82
CA LEU A 52 1.49 7.39 -5.70
C LEU A 52 0.48 8.48 -5.30
N ALA A 53 0.23 8.65 -4.00
CA ALA A 53 -0.65 9.72 -3.52
C ALA A 53 -0.12 11.12 -3.88
N LYS A 54 1.18 11.36 -3.70
CA LYS A 54 1.84 12.61 -4.12
C LYS A 54 1.72 12.84 -5.62
N GLU A 55 1.90 11.80 -6.42
CA GLU A 55 1.75 11.88 -7.88
C GLU A 55 0.31 12.26 -8.26
N MET A 56 -0.70 11.66 -7.61
CA MET A 56 -2.10 12.00 -7.86
C MET A 56 -2.42 13.45 -7.44
N GLN A 57 -1.90 13.91 -6.31
CA GLN A 57 -2.04 15.30 -5.88
C GLN A 57 -1.40 16.27 -6.89
N ALA A 58 -0.20 15.96 -7.39
CA ALA A 58 0.45 16.78 -8.43
C ALA A 58 -0.40 16.87 -9.71
N LYS A 59 -1.02 15.76 -10.14
CA LYS A 59 -1.94 15.75 -11.28
C LYS A 59 -3.21 16.56 -11.03
N ALA A 60 -3.77 16.52 -9.81
CA ALA A 60 -4.90 17.36 -9.45
C ALA A 60 -4.54 18.85 -9.53
N THR A 61 -3.38 19.23 -9.00
CA THR A 61 -2.84 20.60 -9.09
C THR A 61 -2.63 21.05 -10.53
N GLU A 62 -2.05 20.21 -11.39
CA GLU A 62 -1.89 20.51 -12.81
C GLU A 62 -3.26 20.81 -13.48
N GLN A 63 -4.30 20.02 -13.16
CA GLN A 63 -5.64 20.28 -13.68
C GLN A 63 -6.26 21.59 -13.14
N MET A 64 -5.98 21.95 -11.88
CA MET A 64 -6.38 23.23 -11.31
C MET A 64 -5.69 24.40 -12.02
N GLU A 65 -4.39 24.31 -12.26
CA GLU A 65 -3.62 25.33 -12.98
C GLU A 65 -4.15 25.55 -14.40
N ILE A 66 -4.60 24.49 -15.09
CA ILE A 66 -5.27 24.62 -16.41
C ILE A 66 -6.53 25.47 -16.31
N LEU A 67 -7.32 25.36 -15.24
CA LEU A 67 -8.52 26.19 -15.04
C LEU A 67 -8.16 27.65 -14.77
N GLU A 68 -7.09 27.90 -14.02
CA GLU A 68 -6.66 29.24 -13.65
C GLU A 68 -6.07 30.01 -14.83
N HIS A 69 -5.27 29.36 -15.67
CA HIS A 69 -4.51 30.01 -16.74
C HIS A 69 -5.24 30.06 -18.09
N LYS A 70 -6.31 29.29 -18.26
CA LYS A 70 -7.08 29.26 -19.52
C LYS A 70 -7.91 30.55 -19.67
N PRO A 71 -7.94 31.18 -20.87
CA PRO A 71 -8.75 32.38 -21.10
C PRO A 71 -10.23 32.13 -20.76
N ARG A 72 -10.88 33.07 -20.06
CA ARG A 72 -12.31 32.94 -19.71
C ARG A 72 -13.20 32.68 -20.92
N SER A 73 -12.81 33.20 -22.09
CA SER A 73 -13.50 32.96 -23.37
C SER A 73 -13.56 31.48 -23.78
N SER A 74 -12.57 30.68 -23.39
CA SER A 74 -12.51 29.24 -23.69
C SER A 74 -13.62 28.42 -23.01
N PHE A 75 -14.31 29.01 -22.04
CA PHE A 75 -15.32 28.33 -21.22
C PHE A 75 -16.75 28.80 -21.52
N PHE A 76 -16.97 29.56 -22.59
CA PHE A 76 -18.32 29.95 -23.01
C PHE A 76 -18.99 28.92 -23.92
N GLY A 77 -20.32 28.96 -23.93
CA GLY A 77 -21.15 28.04 -24.70
C GLY A 77 -21.12 26.61 -24.18
N LYS A 78 -21.81 25.72 -24.90
CA LYS A 78 -21.97 24.31 -24.53
C LYS A 78 -20.61 23.59 -24.42
N ASN A 79 -19.71 23.81 -25.38
CA ASN A 79 -18.37 23.22 -25.38
C ASN A 79 -17.53 23.69 -24.18
N GLY A 80 -17.62 24.96 -23.82
CA GLY A 80 -16.93 25.52 -22.66
C GLY A 80 -17.39 24.92 -21.33
N GLN A 81 -18.71 24.70 -21.17
CA GLN A 81 -19.26 24.00 -20.00
C GLN A 81 -18.77 22.55 -19.93
N HIS A 82 -18.77 21.83 -21.06
CA HIS A 82 -18.22 20.47 -21.13
C HIS A 82 -16.75 20.40 -20.71
N ILE A 83 -15.92 21.36 -21.14
CA ILE A 83 -14.51 21.43 -20.74
C ILE A 83 -14.40 21.62 -19.22
N LYS A 84 -15.17 22.55 -18.62
CA LYS A 84 -15.17 22.77 -17.16
C LYS A 84 -15.54 21.51 -16.40
N SER A 85 -16.64 20.86 -16.77
CA SER A 85 -17.10 19.64 -16.11
C SER A 85 -16.08 18.51 -16.24
N HIS A 86 -15.43 18.38 -17.42
CA HIS A 86 -14.42 17.36 -17.64
C HIS A 86 -13.17 17.56 -16.77
N ILE A 87 -12.69 18.81 -16.66
CA ILE A 87 -11.54 19.11 -15.80
C ILE A 87 -11.90 18.93 -14.32
N ALA A 88 -13.07 19.38 -13.89
CA ALA A 88 -13.55 19.17 -12.52
C ALA A 88 -13.64 17.68 -12.16
N TYR A 89 -14.14 16.85 -13.07
CA TYR A 89 -14.16 15.40 -12.90
C TYR A 89 -12.75 14.80 -12.75
N LYS A 90 -11.78 15.28 -13.53
CA LYS A 90 -10.39 14.82 -13.40
C LYS A 90 -9.78 15.19 -12.06
N ILE A 91 -9.99 16.41 -11.59
CA ILE A 91 -9.52 16.88 -10.28
C ILE A 91 -10.07 15.95 -9.20
N SER A 92 -11.39 15.75 -9.14
CA SER A 92 -12.02 14.90 -8.12
C SER A 92 -11.54 13.45 -8.19
N THR A 93 -11.30 12.93 -9.41
CA THR A 93 -10.79 11.57 -9.61
C THR A 93 -9.38 11.43 -9.06
N PHE A 94 -8.50 12.41 -9.30
CA PHE A 94 -7.13 12.38 -8.78
C PHE A 94 -7.09 12.59 -7.27
N GLU A 95 -7.93 13.47 -6.72
CA GLU A 95 -8.05 13.65 -5.27
C GLU A 95 -8.51 12.38 -4.58
N GLN A 96 -9.54 11.72 -5.11
CA GLN A 96 -10.00 10.43 -4.59
C GLN A 96 -8.90 9.37 -4.67
N ALA A 97 -8.20 9.27 -5.81
CA ALA A 97 -7.09 8.34 -5.95
C ALA A 97 -5.95 8.66 -4.97
N ALA A 98 -5.67 9.93 -4.68
CA ALA A 98 -4.68 10.31 -3.67
C ALA A 98 -5.10 9.82 -2.28
N GLN A 99 -6.36 10.02 -1.90
CA GLN A 99 -6.91 9.55 -0.63
C GLN A 99 -6.84 8.02 -0.51
N ASP A 100 -7.31 7.28 -1.52
CA ASP A 100 -7.28 5.81 -1.53
C ASP A 100 -5.85 5.27 -1.35
N ASN A 101 -4.86 5.93 -1.96
CA ASN A 101 -3.46 5.55 -1.79
C ASN A 101 -2.94 5.89 -0.37
N LEU A 102 -3.32 7.02 0.21
CA LEU A 102 -2.96 7.35 1.60
C LEU A 102 -3.57 6.34 2.61
N GLU A 103 -4.80 5.90 2.38
CA GLU A 103 -5.44 4.87 3.21
C GLU A 103 -4.68 3.54 3.15
N LYS A 104 -4.25 3.11 1.95
CA LYS A 104 -3.41 1.92 1.77
C LYS A 104 -2.04 2.07 2.42
N ALA A 105 -1.43 3.25 2.30
CA ALA A 105 -0.16 3.53 2.97
C ALA A 105 -0.30 3.42 4.50
N ALA A 106 -1.36 4.03 5.06
CA ALA A 106 -1.65 3.96 6.49
C ALA A 106 -1.88 2.51 6.96
N TYR A 107 -2.62 1.72 6.18
CA TYR A 107 -2.81 0.29 6.46
C TYR A 107 -1.48 -0.45 6.55
N HIS A 108 -0.60 -0.28 5.56
CA HIS A 108 0.70 -0.96 5.56
C HIS A 108 1.62 -0.49 6.68
N LYS A 109 1.59 0.79 7.06
CA LYS A 109 2.31 1.30 8.25
C LYS A 109 1.80 0.66 9.54
N ALA A 110 0.47 0.53 9.69
CA ALA A 110 -0.12 -0.11 10.86
C ALA A 110 0.27 -1.60 10.96
N VAL A 111 0.26 -2.32 9.85
CA VAL A 111 0.70 -3.72 9.79
C VAL A 111 2.19 -3.84 10.17
N ALA A 112 3.04 -2.97 9.62
CA ALA A 112 4.47 -2.97 9.94
C ALA A 112 4.71 -2.68 11.44
N ALA A 113 3.99 -1.71 12.02
CA ALA A 113 4.09 -1.39 13.45
C ALA A 113 3.59 -2.52 14.37
N ALA A 114 2.57 -3.26 13.93
CA ALA A 114 2.08 -4.44 14.66
C ALA A 114 3.10 -5.59 14.61
N GLN A 115 3.85 -5.75 13.52
CA GLN A 115 4.89 -6.78 13.38
C GLN A 115 6.17 -6.47 14.17
N THR A 116 6.46 -5.20 14.44
CA THR A 116 7.62 -4.79 15.25
C THR A 116 7.35 -4.79 16.76
N SER A 117 6.08 -4.86 17.18
CA SER A 117 5.72 -4.97 18.61
C SER A 117 5.92 -6.41 19.11
N PRO A 118 6.89 -6.67 20.02
CA PRO A 118 7.22 -8.02 20.49
C PRO A 118 6.10 -8.71 21.32
N GLU A 119 5.04 -8.00 21.67
CA GLU A 119 4.15 -8.37 22.78
C GLU A 119 3.10 -9.45 22.46
N LEU A 120 2.92 -9.85 21.20
CA LEU A 120 1.94 -10.90 20.82
C LEU A 120 2.56 -12.28 20.57
N THR A 121 3.87 -12.40 20.41
CA THR A 121 4.54 -13.67 20.10
C THR A 121 5.06 -14.44 21.32
N ASP A 122 5.30 -13.77 22.46
CA ASP A 122 5.85 -14.42 23.67
C ASP A 122 4.77 -14.99 24.61
N ARG A 123 3.51 -14.58 24.44
CA ARG A 123 2.38 -15.01 25.29
C ARG A 123 2.19 -16.55 25.34
N PRO A 124 2.22 -17.32 24.23
CA PRO A 124 2.11 -18.77 24.31
C PRO A 124 3.35 -19.44 24.90
N ALA A 125 4.55 -18.89 24.68
CA ALA A 125 5.80 -19.45 25.23
C ALA A 125 5.89 -19.25 26.75
N GLU A 126 5.46 -18.10 27.25
CA GLU A 126 5.46 -17.79 28.68
C GLU A 126 4.38 -18.55 29.44
N ILE A 127 3.18 -18.70 28.87
CA ILE A 127 2.12 -19.56 29.43
C ILE A 127 2.60 -21.01 29.53
N ASN A 128 3.24 -21.55 28.50
CA ASN A 128 3.76 -22.91 28.52
C ASN A 128 4.89 -23.09 29.54
N LYS A 129 5.77 -22.11 29.68
CA LYS A 129 6.84 -22.12 30.69
C LYS A 129 6.29 -22.12 32.12
N GLN A 130 5.26 -21.30 32.38
CA GLN A 130 4.60 -21.25 33.68
C GLN A 130 3.83 -22.55 33.98
N LEU A 131 3.14 -23.11 33.00
CA LEU A 131 2.43 -24.39 33.12
C LEU A 131 3.38 -25.55 33.44
N ASN A 132 4.52 -25.62 32.76
CA ASN A 132 5.52 -26.66 32.98
C ASN A 132 6.19 -26.53 34.36
N LYS A 133 6.45 -25.29 34.81
CA LYS A 133 6.95 -25.02 36.17
C LYS A 133 5.95 -25.42 37.26
N ALA A 134 4.65 -25.18 37.04
CA ALA A 134 3.60 -25.58 37.96
C ALA A 134 3.47 -27.11 38.05
N LYS A 135 3.51 -27.81 36.92
CA LYS A 135 3.49 -29.29 36.86
C LYS A 135 4.68 -29.92 37.60
N TYR A 136 5.88 -29.37 37.44
CA TYR A 136 7.07 -29.88 38.12
C TYR A 136 6.96 -29.72 39.64
N LYS A 137 6.45 -28.58 40.12
CA LYS A 137 6.21 -28.35 41.56
C LYS A 137 5.12 -29.27 42.14
N ALA A 138 4.05 -29.54 41.39
CA ALA A 138 2.99 -30.45 41.82
C ALA A 138 3.48 -31.90 41.97
N ASN A 139 4.34 -32.36 41.07
CA ASN A 139 4.94 -33.70 41.15
C ASN A 139 5.97 -33.84 42.28
N GLN A 140 6.65 -32.77 42.69
CA GLN A 140 7.56 -32.82 43.84
C GLN A 140 6.84 -32.88 45.19
N HIS A 141 5.60 -32.39 45.27
CA HIS A 141 4.81 -32.42 46.51
C HIS A 141 3.95 -33.68 46.69
N SER A 142 3.81 -34.50 45.64
CA SER A 142 2.97 -35.72 45.65
C SER A 142 3.78 -37.01 45.87
N GLY A 143 5.08 -36.91 46.16
CA GLY A 143 6.01 -38.04 46.31
C GLY A 143 6.53 -38.26 47.73
N LEU A 144 5.80 -37.79 48.76
CA LEU A 144 6.07 -38.07 50.17
C LEU A 144 4.91 -38.84 50.79
#